data_AF-A0AAU2JMV8-F1
#
_entry.id   AF-A0AAU2JMV8-F1
#
_cell.length_a   1.000
_cell.length_b   1.000
_cell.length_c   1.000
_cell.angle_alpha   90.00
_cell.angle_beta   90.00
_cell.angle_gamma   90.00
#
_symmetry.space_group_name_H-M   'P 1'
#
loop_
_entity.id
_entity.type
_entity.pdbx_description
1 polymer ?
#
loop_
_entity_poly.entity_id
_entity_poly.type
_entity_poly.pdbx_seq_one_letter_code
_entity_poly.pdbx_strand_id
1 'polypeptide(L)'
;MESLFEMVLLFPAVLLGAWLGRRVTRRGQARRAVAVAHGAAVAVPCRARWRQGVRRRSFGYGKLWAGPDGTGAVFKAPLRAAVPLPVGGRAALRESRRPGMRVLEYRAPDGQRIDFQVYDAEAERTARLLRIPDPADF
;
A
#
# COMPACT_ATOMS: atom_id res chain seq x y z
N MET A 1 1.91 39.34 -25.80
CA MET A 1 1.62 39.68 -24.39
C MET A 1 0.65 38.69 -23.73
N GLU A 2 0.19 37.63 -24.41
CA GLU A 2 -0.74 36.64 -23.82
C GLU A 2 -0.03 35.50 -23.06
N SER A 3 1.19 35.12 -23.46
CA SER A 3 1.90 33.95 -22.89
C SER A 3 2.43 34.17 -21.47
N LEU A 4 2.71 35.42 -21.07
CA LEU A 4 3.17 35.76 -19.72
C LEU A 4 2.02 35.70 -18.70
N PHE A 5 0.80 36.06 -19.10
CA PHE A 5 -0.39 35.99 -18.24
C PHE A 5 -0.80 34.53 -17.95
N GLU A 6 -0.69 33.65 -18.95
CA GLU A 6 -0.98 32.22 -18.78
C GLU A 6 0.00 31.51 -17.83
N MET A 7 1.29 31.84 -17.91
CA MET A 7 2.31 31.32 -16.97
C MET A 7 2.07 31.82 -15.53
N VAL A 8 1.66 33.08 -15.35
CA VAL A 8 1.39 33.67 -14.03
C VAL A 8 0.16 33.05 -13.35
N LEU A 9 -0.80 32.51 -14.11
CA LEU A 9 -2.00 31.84 -13.56
C LEU A 9 -1.77 30.35 -13.24
N LEU A 10 -0.93 29.66 -14.02
CA LEU A 10 -0.64 28.25 -13.80
C LEU A 10 0.28 28.02 -12.59
N PHE A 11 1.23 28.92 -12.35
CA PHE A 11 2.18 28.83 -11.23
C PHE A 11 1.52 28.77 -9.84
N PRO A 12 0.57 29.68 -9.49
CA PRO A 12 -0.12 29.63 -8.21
C PRO A 12 -1.04 28.42 -8.08
N ALA A 13 -1.66 27.93 -9.17
CA ALA A 13 -2.50 26.74 -9.14
C ALA A 13 -1.70 25.46 -8.80
N VAL A 14 -0.49 25.33 -9.36
CA VAL A 14 0.43 24.21 -9.04
C VAL A 14 0.93 24.31 -7.60
N LEU A 15 1.26 25.52 -7.12
CA LEU A 15 1.68 25.75 -5.74
C LEU A 15 0.56 25.45 -4.74
N LEU A 16 -0.69 25.86 -5.03
CA LEU A 16 -1.84 25.56 -4.19
C LEU A 16 -2.11 24.05 -4.13
N GLY A 17 -2.05 23.37 -5.28
CA GLY A 17 -2.21 21.91 -5.36
C GLY A 17 -1.16 21.16 -4.55
N ALA A 18 0.11 21.59 -4.64
CA ALA A 18 1.19 21.02 -3.85
C ALA A 18 1.03 21.28 -2.34
N TRP A 19 0.56 22.47 -1.96
CA TRP A 19 0.36 22.87 -0.57
C TRP A 19 -0.80 22.12 0.09
N LEU A 20 -1.93 21.99 -0.62
CA LEU A 20 -3.08 21.19 -0.20
C LEU A 20 -2.70 19.71 -0.09
N GLY A 21 -1.95 19.18 -1.06
CA GLY A 21 -1.40 17.82 -1.02
C GLY A 21 -0.54 17.58 0.22
N ARG A 22 0.40 18.48 0.52
CA ARG A 22 1.26 18.41 1.73
C ARG A 22 0.45 18.47 3.03
N ARG A 23 -0.63 19.25 3.10
CA ARG A 23 -1.47 19.30 4.31
C ARG A 23 -2.23 18.00 4.53
N VAL A 24 -2.78 17.40 3.48
CA VAL A 24 -3.50 16.13 3.57
C VAL A 24 -2.55 15.00 3.96
N THR A 25 -1.34 14.96 3.38
CA THR A 25 -0.34 13.96 3.78
C THR A 25 0.15 14.18 5.22
N ARG A 26 0.42 15.43 5.65
CA ARG A 26 0.80 15.74 7.04
C ARG A 26 -0.28 15.37 8.04
N ARG A 27 -1.56 15.65 7.75
CA ARG A 27 -2.67 15.30 8.65
C ARG A 27 -2.90 13.79 8.71
N GLY A 28 -2.68 13.10 7.59
CA GLY A 28 -2.65 11.63 7.54
C GLY A 28 -1.50 11.05 8.35
N GLN A 29 -0.31 11.65 8.29
CA GLN A 29 0.86 11.26 9.07
C GLN A 29 0.68 11.53 10.57
N ALA A 30 0.09 12.66 10.97
CA ALA A 30 -0.20 12.96 12.38
C ALA A 30 -1.22 11.99 12.99
N ARG A 31 -2.30 11.67 12.27
CA ARG A 31 -3.26 10.63 12.71
C ARG A 31 -2.64 9.23 12.75
N ARG A 32 -1.67 8.95 11.87
CA ARG A 32 -0.88 7.70 11.88
C ARG A 32 0.08 7.65 13.06
N ALA A 33 0.76 8.75 13.41
CA ALA A 33 1.65 8.81 14.57
C ALA A 33 0.90 8.53 15.88
N VAL A 34 -0.32 9.06 16.01
CA VAL A 34 -1.21 8.75 17.14
C VAL A 34 -1.64 7.28 17.12
N ALA A 35 -1.99 6.71 15.97
CA ALA A 35 -2.35 5.28 15.87
C ALA A 35 -1.17 4.34 16.20
N VAL A 36 0.05 4.69 15.78
CA VAL A 36 1.29 3.98 16.14
C VAL A 36 1.54 4.04 17.65
N ALA A 37 1.37 5.23 18.25
CA ALA A 37 1.57 5.43 19.69
C ALA A 37 0.57 4.63 20.55
N HIS A 38 -0.61 4.32 20.03
CA HIS A 38 -1.64 3.52 20.70
C HIS A 38 -1.60 2.02 20.36
N GLY A 39 -0.54 1.52 19.71
CA GLY A 39 -0.43 0.09 19.39
C GLY A 39 -1.46 -0.40 18.37
N ALA A 40 -2.17 0.50 17.68
CA ALA A 40 -3.12 0.13 16.65
C ALA A 40 -2.36 -0.34 15.41
N ALA A 41 -2.67 -1.55 14.93
CA ALA A 41 -2.09 -2.12 13.72
C ALA A 41 -2.11 -1.10 12.57
N VAL A 42 -0.93 -0.62 12.17
CA VAL A 42 -0.80 0.49 11.22
C VAL A 42 -1.22 0.01 9.84
N ALA A 43 -2.27 0.63 9.31
CA ALA A 43 -2.82 0.30 8.01
C ALA A 43 -1.89 0.75 6.87
N VAL A 44 -1.37 -0.19 6.07
CA VAL A 44 -0.54 0.11 4.91
C VAL A 44 -1.40 0.29 3.65
N PRO A 45 -1.43 1.49 3.04
CA PRO A 45 -2.19 1.69 1.81
C PRO A 45 -1.55 0.90 0.65
N CYS A 46 -2.35 0.06 -0.01
CA CYS A 46 -1.87 -0.76 -1.11
C CYS A 46 -2.96 -0.95 -2.18
N ARG A 47 -2.54 -1.29 -3.39
CA ARG A 47 -3.43 -1.82 -4.41
C ARG A 47 -3.23 -3.33 -4.50
N ALA A 48 -4.30 -4.09 -4.37
CA ALA A 48 -4.21 -5.54 -4.28
C ALA A 48 -4.92 -6.23 -5.46
N ARG A 49 -4.30 -7.29 -5.97
CA ARG A 49 -4.73 -8.03 -7.16
C ARG A 49 -4.63 -9.53 -6.92
N TRP A 50 -5.77 -10.23 -6.94
CA TRP A 50 -5.83 -11.68 -6.81
C TRP A 50 -5.75 -12.35 -8.18
N ARG A 51 -4.95 -13.41 -8.23
CA ARG A 51 -4.78 -14.29 -9.38
C ARG A 51 -4.97 -15.72 -8.91
N GLN A 52 -5.93 -16.40 -9.52
CA GLN A 52 -6.16 -17.82 -9.32
C GLN A 52 -6.15 -18.46 -10.71
N GLY A 53 -5.04 -19.12 -11.06
CA GLY A 53 -4.80 -19.62 -12.42
C GLY A 53 -4.89 -18.51 -13.47
N VAL A 54 -5.68 -18.73 -14.52
CA VAL A 54 -5.90 -17.78 -15.63
C VAL A 54 -6.89 -16.66 -15.26
N ARG A 55 -7.71 -16.85 -14.21
CA ARG A 55 -8.75 -15.89 -13.80
C ARG A 55 -8.15 -14.78 -12.93
N ARG A 56 -8.33 -13.54 -13.39
CA ARG A 56 -7.87 -12.30 -12.72
C ARG A 56 -9.04 -11.68 -11.95
N ARG A 57 -8.97 -11.62 -10.62
CA ARG A 57 -9.89 -10.81 -9.79
C ARG A 57 -9.11 -9.62 -9.20
N SER A 58 -9.36 -8.42 -9.71
CA SER A 58 -8.78 -7.20 -9.13
C SER A 58 -9.65 -6.70 -7.98
N PHE A 59 -9.06 -6.53 -6.80
CA PHE A 59 -9.76 -6.01 -5.62
C PHE A 59 -9.60 -4.50 -5.42
N GLY A 60 -8.68 -3.85 -6.16
CA GLY A 60 -8.56 -2.39 -6.20
C GLY A 60 -7.67 -1.85 -5.08
N TYR A 61 -7.88 -0.58 -4.72
CA TYR A 61 -7.16 0.08 -3.65
C TYR A 61 -7.79 -0.21 -2.29
N GLY A 62 -6.95 -0.45 -1.30
CA GLY A 62 -7.35 -0.70 0.07
C GLY A 62 -6.19 -0.45 1.02
N LYS A 63 -6.31 -1.02 2.22
CA LYS A 63 -5.19 -1.06 3.15
C LYS A 63 -4.94 -2.49 3.60
N LEU A 64 -3.73 -2.74 4.08
CA LEU A 64 -3.29 -3.99 4.67
C LEU A 64 -3.00 -3.74 6.15
N TRP A 65 -3.46 -4.65 7.01
CA TRP A 65 -3.24 -4.62 8.45
C TRP A 65 -2.62 -5.93 8.90
N ALA A 66 -1.99 -5.94 10.07
CA ALA A 66 -1.81 -7.17 10.81
C ALA A 66 -3.19 -7.66 11.28
N GLY A 67 -3.49 -8.94 11.08
CA GLY A 67 -4.68 -9.56 11.67
C GLY A 67 -4.49 -9.75 13.18
N PRO A 68 -5.61 -9.87 13.92
CA PRO A 68 -5.56 -10.15 15.35
C PRO A 68 -4.85 -11.48 15.60
N ASP A 69 -4.06 -11.55 16.67
CA ASP A 69 -3.57 -12.80 17.28
C ASP A 69 -2.88 -13.78 16.32
N GLY A 70 -2.10 -13.26 15.36
CA GLY A 70 -1.29 -14.10 14.48
C GLY A 70 -2.07 -14.77 13.32
N THR A 71 -3.32 -14.38 13.10
CA THR A 71 -4.18 -14.87 12.01
C THR A 71 -3.74 -14.46 10.58
N GLY A 72 -2.59 -13.80 10.44
CA GLY A 72 -2.05 -13.32 9.18
C GLY A 72 -2.50 -11.90 8.84
N ALA A 73 -1.99 -11.33 7.75
CA ALA A 73 -2.38 -9.98 7.36
C ALA A 73 -3.83 -9.94 6.86
N VAL A 74 -4.52 -8.81 7.03
CA VAL A 74 -5.90 -8.60 6.57
C VAL A 74 -5.91 -7.48 5.55
N PHE A 75 -6.57 -7.67 4.41
CA PHE A 75 -6.80 -6.63 3.41
C PHE A 75 -8.26 -6.14 3.45
N LYS A 76 -8.47 -4.84 3.34
CA LYS A 76 -9.82 -4.22 3.25
C LYS A 76 -9.80 -3.10 2.23
N ALA A 77 -10.68 -3.21 1.25
CA ALA A 77 -11.01 -2.13 0.33
C ALA A 77 -12.25 -1.34 0.83
N PRO A 78 -12.41 -0.07 0.43
CA PRO A 78 -13.63 0.68 0.67
C PRO A 78 -14.85 -0.10 0.17
N LEU A 79 -15.93 -0.12 0.98
CA LEU A 79 -17.22 -0.74 0.62
C LEU A 79 -17.18 -2.26 0.30
N ARG A 80 -16.09 -2.96 0.59
CA ARG A 80 -15.98 -4.42 0.44
C ARG A 80 -15.77 -5.12 1.77
N ALA A 81 -16.08 -6.42 1.88
CA ALA A 81 -15.71 -7.19 3.07
C ALA A 81 -14.18 -7.20 3.31
N ALA A 82 -13.77 -7.37 4.57
CA ALA A 82 -12.38 -7.64 4.89
C ALA A 82 -12.00 -9.04 4.38
N VAL A 83 -10.80 -9.17 3.84
CA VAL A 83 -10.25 -10.41 3.32
C VAL A 83 -9.02 -10.77 4.14
N PRO A 84 -9.09 -11.78 5.03
CA PRO A 84 -7.90 -12.30 5.68
C PRO A 84 -7.03 -13.00 4.65
N LEU A 85 -5.72 -12.78 4.71
CA LEU A 85 -4.77 -13.56 3.93
C LEU A 85 -4.52 -14.88 4.67
N PRO A 86 -4.55 -16.02 3.98
CA PRO A 86 -4.19 -17.30 4.59
C PRO A 86 -2.78 -17.22 5.19
N VAL A 87 -2.52 -17.82 6.36
CA VAL A 87 -1.18 -17.86 6.98
C VAL A 87 -0.30 -18.93 6.32
N GLY A 88 1.02 -18.78 6.40
CA GLY A 88 1.97 -19.80 5.92
C GLY A 88 2.26 -19.74 4.42
N GLY A 89 1.78 -18.70 3.73
CA GLY A 89 2.20 -18.40 2.37
C GLY A 89 3.61 -17.82 2.32
N ARG A 90 4.13 -17.70 1.10
CA ARG A 90 5.44 -17.10 0.82
C ARG A 90 5.24 -15.78 0.13
N ALA A 91 5.97 -14.74 0.53
CA ALA A 91 5.99 -13.50 -0.23
C ALA A 91 7.39 -13.13 -0.71
N ALA A 92 7.42 -12.39 -1.81
CA ALA A 92 8.64 -11.86 -2.40
C ALA A 92 8.43 -10.40 -2.81
N LEU A 93 9.45 -9.58 -2.61
CA LEU A 93 9.48 -8.19 -3.07
C LEU A 93 10.00 -8.14 -4.51
N ARG A 94 9.32 -7.40 -5.38
CA ARG A 94 9.70 -7.18 -6.77
C ARG A 94 9.63 -5.70 -7.12
N GLU A 95 10.40 -5.32 -8.12
CA GLU A 95 10.32 -3.99 -8.71
C GLU A 95 9.00 -3.79 -9.44
N SER A 96 8.42 -2.60 -9.25
CA SER A 96 7.26 -2.15 -10.02
C SER A 96 7.75 -1.43 -11.26
N ARG A 97 7.02 -1.59 -12.37
CA ARG A 97 7.20 -0.71 -13.56
C ARG A 97 6.80 0.74 -13.29
N ARG A 98 6.06 1.00 -12.21
CA ARG A 98 5.69 2.36 -11.78
C ARG A 98 6.79 2.91 -10.86
N PRO A 99 7.36 4.09 -11.15
CA PRO A 99 8.33 4.74 -10.27
C PRO A 99 7.78 4.96 -8.86
N GLY A 100 8.64 4.85 -7.84
CA GLY A 100 8.28 5.08 -6.44
C GLY A 100 7.43 3.98 -5.79
N MET A 101 7.30 2.82 -6.44
CA MET A 101 6.46 1.71 -5.99
C MET A 101 7.22 0.39 -6.03
N ARG A 102 6.86 -0.53 -5.13
CA ARG A 102 7.21 -1.95 -5.20
C ARG A 102 5.97 -2.81 -5.38
N VAL A 103 6.20 -4.05 -5.83
CA VAL A 103 5.18 -5.09 -5.86
C VAL A 103 5.60 -6.20 -4.89
N LEU A 104 4.75 -6.49 -3.91
CA LEU A 104 4.90 -7.66 -3.04
C LEU A 104 4.01 -8.77 -3.62
N GLU A 105 4.64 -9.84 -4.05
CA GLU A 105 3.98 -11.02 -4.59
C GLU A 105 3.80 -12.02 -3.44
N TYR A 106 2.56 -12.17 -2.95
CA TYR A 106 2.20 -13.16 -1.94
C TYR A 106 1.62 -14.41 -2.61
N ARG A 107 2.14 -15.58 -2.27
CA ARG A 107 1.61 -16.89 -2.66
C ARG A 107 1.04 -17.56 -1.44
N ALA A 108 -0.28 -17.64 -1.39
CA ALA A 108 -1.00 -18.37 -0.38
C ALA A 108 -0.72 -19.89 -0.49
N PRO A 109 -0.84 -20.65 0.61
CA PRO A 109 -0.63 -22.10 0.64
C PRO A 109 -1.60 -22.87 -0.26
N ASP A 110 -2.78 -22.31 -0.54
CA ASP A 110 -3.77 -22.87 -1.47
C ASP A 110 -3.43 -22.62 -2.95
N GLY A 111 -2.27 -22.04 -3.25
CA GLY A 111 -1.80 -21.73 -4.60
C GLY A 111 -2.34 -20.40 -5.17
N GLN A 112 -3.16 -19.65 -4.42
CA GLN A 112 -3.58 -18.32 -4.85
C GLN A 112 -2.40 -17.34 -4.81
N ARG A 113 -2.30 -16.49 -5.83
CA ARG A 113 -1.31 -15.42 -5.89
C ARG A 113 -1.98 -14.07 -5.70
N ILE A 114 -1.42 -13.24 -4.84
CA ILE A 114 -1.89 -11.88 -4.54
C ILE A 114 -0.73 -10.92 -4.77
N ASP A 115 -0.90 -9.99 -5.71
CA ASP A 115 0.07 -8.92 -5.94
C ASP A 115 -0.37 -7.67 -5.16
N PHE A 116 0.47 -7.17 -4.25
CA PHE A 116 0.29 -5.91 -3.54
C PHE A 116 1.23 -4.85 -4.10
N GLN A 117 0.67 -3.81 -4.72
CA GLN A 117 1.43 -2.66 -5.15
C GLN A 117 1.42 -1.59 -4.04
N VAL A 118 2.60 -1.21 -3.57
CA VAL A 118 2.80 -0.27 -2.46
C VAL A 118 3.84 0.78 -2.82
N TYR A 119 3.84 1.91 -2.11
CA TYR A 119 4.92 2.90 -2.21
C TYR A 119 6.22 2.34 -1.61
N ASP A 120 7.36 2.77 -2.14
CA ASP A 120 8.68 2.33 -1.66
C ASP A 120 8.84 2.52 -0.14
N ALA A 121 8.39 3.66 0.39
CA ALA A 121 8.44 3.98 1.81
C ALA A 121 7.62 3.01 2.70
N GLU A 122 6.69 2.25 2.12
CA GLU A 122 5.86 1.28 2.84
C GLU A 122 6.23 -0.17 2.51
N ALA A 123 7.18 -0.41 1.59
CA ALA A 123 7.54 -1.73 1.11
C ALA A 123 8.04 -2.64 2.24
N GLU A 124 8.96 -2.14 3.05
CA GLU A 124 9.56 -2.89 4.16
C GLU A 124 8.52 -3.21 5.27
N ARG A 125 7.64 -2.25 5.58
CA ARG A 125 6.53 -2.47 6.51
C ARG A 125 5.57 -3.53 5.98
N THR A 126 5.26 -3.51 4.69
CA THR A 126 4.41 -4.52 4.06
C THR A 126 5.08 -5.90 4.07
N ALA A 127 6.39 -5.95 3.84
CA ALA A 127 7.18 -7.18 3.87
C ALA A 127 7.14 -7.84 5.26
N ARG A 128 7.32 -7.04 6.33
CA ARG A 128 7.14 -7.50 7.72
C ARG A 128 5.73 -8.05 7.99
N LEU A 129 4.69 -7.36 7.52
CA LEU A 129 3.30 -7.83 7.68
C LEU A 129 3.05 -9.18 6.99
N LEU A 130 3.68 -9.39 5.84
CA LEU A 130 3.57 -10.64 5.07
C LEU A 130 4.62 -11.68 5.48
N ARG A 131 5.43 -11.40 6.51
CA ARG A 131 6.53 -12.26 6.99
C ARG A 131 7.45 -12.72 5.84
N ILE A 132 7.80 -11.79 4.96
CA ILE A 132 8.88 -12.04 4.00
C ILE A 132 10.17 -12.14 4.81
N PRO A 133 10.92 -13.25 4.74
CA PRO A 133 12.21 -13.36 5.41
C PRO A 133 13.14 -12.26 4.89
N ASP A 134 13.90 -11.63 5.79
CA ASP A 134 14.88 -10.62 5.40
C ASP A 134 15.93 -11.30 4.52
N PRO A 135 16.35 -10.73 3.38
CA PRO A 135 17.52 -11.24 2.66
C PRO A 135 18.78 -11.34 3.55
N ALA A 136 18.85 -10.62 4.68
CA ALA A 136 19.91 -10.77 5.68
C ALA A 136 19.75 -12.01 6.60
N ASP A 137 18.61 -12.69 6.56
CA ASP A 137 18.34 -13.93 7.32
C ASP A 137 18.89 -15.19 6.60
N PHE A 138 19.54 -15.04 5.44
CA PHE A 138 20.11 -16.11 4.61
C PHE A 138 21.62 -16.00 4.43
#